data_AF-G7DWU0-F1
#
_entry.id   AF-G7DWU0-F1
#
_cell.length_a   1.000
_cell.length_b   1.000
_cell.length_c   1.000
_cell.angle_alpha   90.00
_cell.angle_beta   90.00
_cell.angle_gamma   90.00
#
_symmetry.space_group_name_H-M   'P 1'
#
loop_
_entity.id
_entity.type
_entity.pdbx_description
1 polymer ?
#
loop_
_entity_poly.entity_id
_entity_poly.type
_entity_poly.pdbx_seq_one_letter_code
_entity_poly.pdbx_strand_id
1 'polypeptide(L)'
;MSVLMSTLGWAGFGLACRMWQLGIQKRNVFDGLGGHAAAMGVFGGLGFYLHGANERNRRGKAAKRRRRRKSHDSGMWHGTASLTRLFVQGQKCICERYRVSCLT
;
A
#
# COMPACT_ATOMS: atom_id res chain seq x y z
N MET A 1 3.06 -7.87 -8.84
CA MET A 1 2.27 -9.09 -8.58
C MET A 1 2.20 -9.87 -9.89
N SER A 2 2.33 -11.20 -9.88
CA SER A 2 2.28 -11.96 -11.12
C SER A 2 0.89 -11.85 -11.77
N VAL A 3 0.84 -11.32 -13.00
CA VAL A 3 -0.39 -11.21 -13.81
C VAL A 3 -1.03 -12.57 -14.02
N LEU A 4 -0.21 -13.59 -14.21
CA LEU A 4 -0.61 -14.98 -14.41
C LEU A 4 -1.38 -15.52 -13.20
N MET A 5 -0.88 -15.27 -11.98
CA MET A 5 -1.60 -15.70 -10.77
C MET A 5 -2.92 -14.96 -10.56
N SER A 6 -2.95 -13.64 -10.79
CA SER A 6 -4.20 -12.88 -10.68
C SER A 6 -5.24 -13.33 -11.72
N THR A 7 -4.79 -13.68 -12.92
CA THR A 7 -5.65 -14.18 -14.00
C THR A 7 -6.16 -15.59 -13.70
N LEU A 8 -5.29 -16.50 -13.25
CA LEU A 8 -5.67 -17.87 -12.86
C LEU A 8 -6.61 -17.88 -11.64
N GLY A 9 -6.38 -17.01 -10.66
CA GLY A 9 -7.28 -16.88 -9.50
C GLY A 9 -8.67 -16.42 -9.91
N TRP A 10 -8.75 -15.41 -10.79
CA TRP A 10 -10.04 -14.95 -11.32
C TRP A 10 -10.71 -15.98 -12.25
N ALA A 11 -9.95 -16.67 -13.09
CA ALA A 11 -10.48 -17.76 -13.92
C ALA A 11 -11.03 -18.92 -13.08
N GLY A 12 -10.32 -19.30 -12.01
CA GLY A 12 -10.80 -20.29 -11.04
C GLY A 12 -12.09 -19.85 -10.33
N PHE A 13 -12.22 -18.56 -10.01
CA PHE A 13 -13.47 -18.01 -9.48
C PHE A 13 -14.63 -18.11 -10.49
N GLY A 14 -14.38 -17.82 -11.77
CA GLY A 14 -15.38 -17.99 -12.83
C GLY A 14 -15.83 -19.45 -13.00
N LEU A 15 -14.89 -20.39 -12.96
CA LEU A 15 -15.18 -21.82 -12.98
C LEU A 15 -16.04 -22.23 -11.77
N ALA A 16 -15.65 -21.79 -10.56
CA ALA A 16 -16.39 -22.08 -9.34
C ALA A 16 -17.82 -21.51 -9.39
N CYS A 17 -17.99 -20.29 -9.92
CA CYS A 17 -19.30 -19.67 -10.08
C CYS A 17 -20.19 -20.48 -11.05
N ARG A 18 -19.62 -21.00 -12.14
CA ARG A 18 -20.34 -21.89 -13.07
C ARG A 18 -20.71 -23.21 -12.39
N MET A 19 -19.77 -23.87 -11.73
CA MET A 19 -20.01 -25.12 -11.00
C MET A 19 -21.08 -24.94 -9.92
N TRP A 20 -21.07 -23.81 -9.22
CA TRP A 20 -22.08 -23.43 -8.24
C TRP A 20 -23.49 -23.32 -8.87
N GLN A 21 -23.58 -22.67 -10.04
CA GLN A 21 -24.84 -22.54 -10.77
C GLN A 21 -25.43 -23.90 -11.18
N LEU A 22 -24.60 -24.86 -11.61
CA LEU A 22 -25.05 -26.22 -11.94
C LEU A 22 -25.45 -27.01 -10.69
N GLY A 23 -24.77 -26.79 -9.56
CA GLY A 23 -25.12 -27.39 -8.27
C GLY A 23 -26.52 -27.00 -7.81
N ILE A 24 -26.91 -25.74 -7.99
CA ILE A 24 -28.28 -25.26 -7.69
C ILE A 24 -29.31 -25.93 -8.61
N GLN A 25 -28.99 -26.12 -9.89
CA GLN A 25 -29.87 -26.74 -10.87
C GLN A 25 -29.92 -28.27 -10.78
N LYS A 26 -29.26 -28.89 -9.79
CA LYS A 26 -29.16 -30.35 -9.63
C LYS A 26 -28.69 -31.06 -10.91
N ARG A 27 -27.93 -30.39 -11.77
CA ARG A 27 -27.35 -30.97 -12.99
C ARG A 27 -25.89 -31.35 -12.75
N ASN A 28 -25.40 -32.30 -13.55
CA ASN A 28 -24.04 -32.82 -13.42
C ASN A 28 -23.02 -31.68 -13.53
N VAL A 29 -22.08 -31.60 -12.60
CA VAL A 29 -21.20 -30.42 -12.42
C VAL A 29 -20.31 -30.14 -13.63
N PHE A 30 -20.03 -31.17 -14.45
CA PHE A 30 -19.22 -31.07 -15.65
C PHE A 30 -20.04 -31.02 -16.96
N ASP A 31 -21.35 -30.87 -16.87
CA ASP A 31 -22.21 -30.74 -18.05
C ASP A 31 -21.99 -29.38 -18.75
N GLY A 32 -21.77 -29.40 -20.06
CA GLY A 32 -21.50 -28.20 -20.86
C GLY A 32 -20.12 -27.56 -20.62
N LEU A 33 -19.06 -28.22 -21.08
CA LEU A 33 -17.66 -27.73 -21.07
C LEU A 33 -17.49 -26.33 -21.68
N GLY A 34 -18.29 -25.98 -22.70
CA GLY A 34 -18.29 -24.64 -23.30
C GLY A 34 -18.65 -23.53 -22.30
N GLY A 35 -19.57 -23.79 -21.36
CA GLY A 35 -19.95 -22.83 -20.32
C GLY A 35 -18.85 -22.61 -19.29
N HIS A 36 -18.06 -23.65 -18.99
CA HIS A 36 -16.89 -23.54 -18.11
C HIS A 36 -15.78 -22.73 -18.77
N ALA A 37 -15.49 -22.99 -20.05
CA ALA A 37 -14.52 -22.23 -20.82
C ALA A 37 -14.93 -20.74 -20.96
N ALA A 38 -16.20 -20.47 -21.24
CA ALA A 38 -16.73 -19.11 -21.30
C ALA A 38 -16.61 -18.38 -19.95
N ALA A 39 -16.99 -19.04 -18.84
CA ALA A 39 -16.86 -18.45 -17.52
C ALA A 39 -15.39 -18.19 -17.15
N MET A 40 -14.49 -19.14 -17.40
CA MET A 40 -13.05 -18.95 -17.20
C MET A 40 -12.50 -17.80 -18.05
N GLY A 41 -12.95 -17.67 -19.30
CA GLY A 41 -12.52 -16.60 -20.20
C GLY A 41 -13.00 -15.22 -19.75
N VAL A 42 -14.29 -15.07 -19.42
CA VAL A 42 -14.87 -13.79 -18.97
C VAL A 42 -14.23 -13.33 -17.66
N PHE A 43 -14.19 -14.21 -16.66
CA PHE A 43 -13.62 -13.85 -15.36
C PHE A 43 -12.09 -13.71 -15.43
N GLY A 44 -11.40 -14.56 -16.20
CA GLY A 44 -9.96 -14.42 -16.44
C GLY A 44 -9.60 -13.07 -17.10
N GLY A 45 -10.35 -12.68 -18.14
CA GLY A 45 -10.21 -11.38 -18.79
C GLY A 45 -10.47 -10.20 -17.83
N LEU A 46 -11.49 -10.33 -16.97
CA LEU A 46 -11.76 -9.35 -15.92
C LEU A 46 -10.60 -9.25 -14.92
N GLY A 47 -10.00 -10.38 -14.54
CA GLY A 47 -8.82 -10.44 -13.67
C GLY A 47 -7.60 -9.72 -14.28
N PHE A 48 -7.37 -9.88 -15.58
CA PHE A 48 -6.30 -9.16 -16.29
C PHE A 48 -6.54 -7.64 -16.27
N TYR A 49 -7.76 -7.21 -16.53
CA TYR A 49 -8.12 -5.79 -16.49
C TYR A 49 -7.94 -5.18 -15.08
N LEU A 50 -8.44 -5.87 -14.05
CA LEU A 50 -8.32 -5.45 -12.65
C LEU A 50 -6.85 -5.35 -12.20
N HIS A 51 -5.98 -6.25 -12.65
CA HIS A 51 -4.55 -6.18 -12.35
C HIS A 51 -3.95 -4.86 -12.84
N GLY A 52 -4.25 -4.45 -14.08
CA GLY A 52 -3.80 -3.18 -14.64
C GLY A 52 -4.33 -1.95 -13.90
N ALA A 53 -5.56 -1.99 -13.39
CA ALA A 53 -6.11 -0.93 -12.54
C ALA A 53 -5.40 -0.88 -11.17
N ASN A 54 -5.10 -2.05 -10.59
CA ASN A 54 -4.47 -2.13 -9.27
C ASN A 54 -3.02 -1.62 -9.30
N GLU A 55 -2.29 -1.87 -10.38
CA GLU A 55 -0.92 -1.37 -10.57
C GLU A 55 -0.88 0.18 -10.56
N ARG A 56 -1.85 0.85 -11.20
CA ARG A 56 -2.01 2.31 -11.15
C ARG A 56 -2.24 2.82 -9.73
N ASN A 57 -3.17 2.18 -9.01
CA ASN A 57 -3.45 2.50 -7.62
C ASN A 57 -2.24 2.30 -6.70
N ARG A 58 -1.45 1.26 -6.95
CA ARG A 58 -0.24 0.92 -6.19
C ARG A 58 0.85 1.98 -6.34
N ARG A 59 1.07 2.46 -7.58
CA ARG A 59 1.98 3.57 -7.88
C ARG A 59 1.57 4.85 -7.16
N GLY A 60 0.29 5.20 -7.20
CA GLY A 60 -0.25 6.37 -6.48
C GLY A 60 -0.07 6.27 -4.96
N LYS A 61 -0.37 5.11 -4.37
CA LYS A 61 -0.20 4.87 -2.92
C LYS A 61 1.26 4.95 -2.49
N ALA A 62 2.20 4.45 -3.30
CA ALA A 62 3.63 4.53 -3.01
C ALA A 62 4.13 5.99 -2.98
N ALA A 63 3.71 6.81 -3.93
CA ALA A 63 4.05 8.24 -3.96
C ALA A 63 3.48 8.98 -2.73
N LYS A 64 2.23 8.69 -2.34
CA LYS A 64 1.61 9.30 -1.16
C LYS A 64 2.28 8.89 0.15
N ARG A 65 2.69 7.63 0.29
CA ARG A 65 3.47 7.14 1.43
C ARG A 65 4.83 7.83 1.55
N ARG A 66 5.53 8.07 0.42
CA ARG A 66 6.79 8.83 0.41
C ARG A 66 6.60 10.28 0.89
N ARG A 67 5.53 10.96 0.45
CA ARG A 67 5.20 12.31 0.93
C ARG A 67 4.92 12.33 2.43
N ARG A 68 4.13 11.38 2.93
CA ARG A 68 3.86 11.25 4.37
C ARG A 68 5.14 11.00 5.17
N ARG A 69 6.07 10.18 4.67
CA ARG A 69 7.35 9.92 5.33
C ARG A 69 8.25 11.16 5.39
N LYS A 70 8.32 11.95 4.31
CA LYS A 70 9.05 13.24 4.31
C LYS A 70 8.43 14.23 5.30
N SER A 71 7.10 14.37 5.30
CA SER A 71 6.40 15.25 6.25
C SER A 71 6.64 14.85 7.71
N HIS A 72 6.69 13.55 8.00
CA HIS A 72 6.99 13.05 9.34
C HIS A 72 8.45 13.34 9.75
N ASP A 73 9.40 13.12 8.84
CA ASP A 73 10.81 13.40 9.08
C ASP A 73 11.08 14.90 9.28
N SER A 74 10.50 15.76 8.44
CA SER A 74 10.58 17.21 8.60
C SER A 74 10.02 17.68 9.94
N GLY A 75 8.88 17.14 10.39
CA GLY A 75 8.32 17.45 11.71
C GLY A 75 9.23 17.06 12.87
N MET A 76 9.97 15.95 12.73
CA MET A 76 10.93 15.51 13.74
C MET A 76 12.14 16.46 13.84
N TRP A 77 12.68 16.93 12.71
CA TRP A 77 13.78 17.91 12.69
C TRP A 77 13.39 19.28 13.27
N HIS A 78 12.14 19.73 13.06
CA HIS A 78 11.66 20.97 13.67
C HIS A 78 11.57 20.89 15.21
N GLY A 79 11.22 19.73 15.77
CA GLY A 79 11.21 19.51 17.21
C GLY A 79 12.61 19.42 17.83
N THR A 80 13.51 18.67 17.19
CA THR A 80 14.90 18.52 17.68
C THR A 80 15.67 19.83 17.57
N ALA A 81 15.52 20.60 16.49
CA ALA A 81 16.16 21.91 16.34
C ALA A 81 15.66 22.94 17.38
N SER A 82 14.40 22.84 17.82
CA SER A 82 13.87 23.68 18.89
C SER A 82 14.46 23.31 20.26
N LEU A 83 14.65 22.01 20.54
CA LEU A 83 15.35 21.53 21.73
C LEU A 83 16.84 21.89 21.72
N THR A 84 17.53 21.80 20.58
CA THR A 84 18.94 22.22 20.48
C THR A 84 19.07 23.75 20.60
N ARG A 85 18.15 24.54 20.02
CA ARG A 85 18.13 26.00 20.25
C ARG A 85 17.87 26.36 21.70
N LEU A 86 16.95 25.67 22.38
CA LEU A 86 16.70 25.86 23.81
C LEU A 86 17.91 25.48 24.66
N PHE A 87 18.62 24.40 24.32
CA PHE A 87 19.85 24.01 25.00
C PHE A 87 21.00 25.02 24.78
N VAL A 88 21.17 25.53 23.55
CA VAL A 88 22.17 26.55 23.22
C VAL A 88 21.82 27.92 23.83
N GLN A 89 20.54 28.29 23.91
CA GLN A 89 20.12 29.50 24.66
C GLN A 89 20.31 29.32 26.16
N GLY A 90 20.00 28.15 26.71
CA GLY A 90 20.22 27.82 28.12
C GLY A 90 21.69 27.93 28.52
N GLN A 91 22.62 27.45 27.69
CA GLN A 91 24.07 27.62 27.95
C GLN A 91 24.54 29.08 27.87
N LYS A 92 23.96 29.89 26.97
CA LYS A 92 24.28 31.33 26.89
C LYS A 92 23.80 32.09 28.14
N CYS A 93 22.59 31.81 28.64
CA CYS A 93 22.10 32.44 29.87
C CYS A 93 22.87 31.99 31.12
N ILE A 94 23.39 30.76 31.15
CA ILE A 94 24.27 30.29 32.25
C ILE A 94 25.62 31.03 32.23
N CYS A 95 26.23 31.25 31.06
CA CYS A 95 27.47 32.04 30.94
C CYS A 95 27.28 33.54 31.24
N GLU A 96 26.11 34.12 30.93
CA GLU A 96 25.81 35.53 31.25
C GLU A 96 25.55 35.74 32.74
N ARG A 97 24.92 34.76 33.40
CA ARG A 97 24.51 34.86 34.82
C ARG A 97 25.61 34.48 35.80
N TYR A 98 26.51 33.58 35.41
CA TYR A 98 27.78 33.39 36.08
C TYR A 98 28.85 34.13 35.25
N ARG A 99 29.10 35.40 35.57
CA ARG A 99 30.25 36.21 35.10
C ARG A 99 31.56 35.59 35.60
N VAL A 100 31.84 34.34 35.25
CA VAL A 100 33.05 33.61 35.63
C VAL A 100 34.17 34.15 34.76
N SER A 101 34.93 35.06 35.36
CA SER A 101 36.39 35.04 35.31
C SER A 101 37.01 34.68 33.96
N CYS A 102 36.89 35.57 32.99
CA CYS A 102 37.93 35.73 31.96
C CYS A 102 39.12 36.54 32.54
N LEU A 103 39.61 36.14 33.71
CA LEU A 103 40.87 36.63 34.24
C LEU A 103 41.67 35.43 34.76
N THR A 104 42.69 35.08 33.97
CA THR A 104 43.76 34.09 34.20
C THR A 104 43.40 32.63 33.98
#